data_AF-A0A318GVG6-F1
#
_entry.id   AF-A0A318GVG6-F1
#
_cell.length_a   1.000
_cell.length_b   1.000
_cell.length_c   1.000
_cell.angle_alpha   90.00
_cell.angle_beta   90.00
_cell.angle_gamma   90.00
#
_symmetry.space_group_name_H-M   'P 1'
#
loop_
_entity.id
_entity.type
_entity.pdbx_description
1 polymer ?
#
loop_
_entity_poly.entity_id
_entity_poly.type
_entity_poly.pdbx_seq_one_letter_code
_entity_poly.pdbx_strand_id
1 'polypeptide(L)'
;MRFLSFALAALSIAATPARANPAENDAYLLQLATDSGCMACHGVLPAARRADGLPPIAPAWRDIAIKYRDDPGASDRLTGIVMTGSNPRARHWTGKTGASAMPPNAAVISEADARMLVNWLLILVP
;
A
#
# COMPACT_ATOMS: atom_id res chain seq x y z
N MET A 1 9.58 -44.28 -56.74
CA MET A 1 8.53 -43.55 -55.97
C MET A 1 8.34 -44.23 -54.63
N ARG A 2 8.68 -43.58 -53.51
CA ARG A 2 7.82 -43.55 -52.30
C ARG A 2 8.43 -42.59 -51.28
N PHE A 3 7.56 -41.71 -50.81
CA PHE A 3 7.83 -40.42 -50.21
C PHE A 3 8.29 -40.53 -48.76
N LEU A 4 9.25 -39.68 -48.40
CA LEU A 4 9.60 -39.30 -47.04
C LEU A 4 8.35 -38.70 -46.36
N SER A 5 7.96 -39.18 -45.18
CA SER A 5 6.93 -38.53 -44.35
C SER A 5 7.53 -38.19 -43.00
N PHE A 6 7.95 -36.93 -42.86
CA PHE A 6 8.26 -36.30 -41.58
C PHE A 6 6.95 -36.01 -40.84
N ALA A 7 6.74 -36.64 -39.68
CA ALA A 7 5.66 -36.28 -38.77
C ALA A 7 6.17 -35.19 -37.81
N LEU A 8 5.77 -33.93 -38.04
CA LEU A 8 5.92 -32.86 -37.06
C LEU A 8 4.82 -33.01 -36.00
N ALA A 9 5.19 -33.38 -34.77
CA ALA A 9 4.31 -33.26 -33.61
C ALA A 9 4.33 -31.81 -33.11
N ALA A 10 3.22 -31.09 -33.28
CA ALA A 10 3.05 -29.75 -32.73
C ALA A 10 2.73 -29.82 -31.24
N LEU A 11 3.65 -29.36 -30.39
CA LEU A 11 3.47 -29.24 -28.94
C LEU A 11 2.73 -27.93 -28.63
N SER A 12 1.42 -28.00 -28.37
CA SER A 12 0.63 -26.85 -27.94
C SER A 12 0.93 -26.53 -26.48
N ILE A 13 1.67 -25.44 -26.23
CA ILE A 13 1.86 -24.88 -24.89
C ILE A 13 0.56 -24.17 -24.49
N ALA A 14 -0.21 -24.78 -23.59
CA ALA A 14 -1.35 -24.14 -22.96
C ALA A 14 -0.83 -23.09 -21.95
N ALA A 15 -0.92 -21.81 -22.29
CA ALA A 15 -0.62 -20.73 -21.36
C ALA A 15 -1.73 -20.64 -20.30
N THR A 16 -1.43 -21.06 -19.06
CA THR A 16 -2.31 -20.84 -17.92
C THR A 16 -2.30 -19.36 -17.54
N PRO A 17 -3.44 -18.68 -17.41
CA PRO A 17 -3.46 -17.31 -16.93
C PRO A 17 -2.96 -17.29 -15.47
N ALA A 18 -1.84 -16.62 -15.23
CA ALA A 18 -1.35 -16.36 -13.89
C ALA A 18 -2.38 -15.48 -13.15
N ARG A 19 -3.00 -16.02 -12.11
CA ARG A 19 -3.76 -15.23 -11.14
C ARG A 19 -2.80 -14.86 -10.02
N ALA A 20 -2.53 -13.57 -9.85
CA ALA A 20 -1.79 -13.08 -8.69
C ALA A 20 -2.52 -13.53 -7.41
N ASN A 21 -1.82 -14.21 -6.53
CA ASN A 21 -2.39 -14.61 -5.25
C ASN A 21 -2.36 -13.42 -4.26
N PRO A 22 -3.21 -13.39 -3.22
CA PRO A 22 -3.24 -12.28 -2.26
C PRO A 22 -1.89 -11.97 -1.61
N ALA A 23 -1.06 -12.99 -1.34
CA ALA A 23 0.25 -12.80 -0.72
C ALA A 23 1.26 -12.12 -1.66
N GLU A 24 1.21 -12.39 -2.96
CA GLU A 24 2.00 -11.68 -3.98
C GLU A 24 1.59 -10.21 -4.08
N ASN A 25 0.29 -9.92 -3.99
CA ASN A 25 -0.21 -8.54 -3.97
C ASN A 25 0.24 -7.80 -2.69
N ASP A 26 0.17 -8.44 -1.52
CA ASP A 26 0.64 -7.87 -0.26
C ASP A 26 2.14 -7.55 -0.31
N ALA A 27 2.95 -8.47 -0.83
CA ALA A 27 4.39 -8.28 -0.98
C ALA A 27 4.70 -7.12 -1.96
N TYR A 28 4.01 -7.07 -3.09
CA TYR A 28 4.17 -6.00 -4.08
C TYR A 28 3.80 -4.62 -3.49
N LEU A 29 2.68 -4.50 -2.79
CA LEU A 29 2.23 -3.23 -2.23
C LEU A 29 3.10 -2.78 -1.05
N LEU A 30 3.59 -3.71 -0.24
CA LEU A 30 4.57 -3.40 0.80
C LEU A 30 5.88 -2.91 0.19
N GLN A 31 6.34 -3.52 -0.90
CA GLN A 31 7.53 -3.09 -1.63
C GLN A 31 7.34 -1.69 -2.21
N LEU A 32 6.22 -1.43 -2.90
CA LEU A 32 5.86 -0.12 -3.43
C LEU A 32 5.89 0.96 -2.33
N ALA A 33 5.27 0.70 -1.19
CA ALA A 33 5.28 1.64 -0.07
C ALA A 33 6.68 1.85 0.55
N THR A 34 7.53 0.82 0.50
CA THR A 34 8.93 0.92 0.96
C THR A 34 9.73 1.80 -0.01
N ASP A 35 9.62 1.55 -1.31
CA ASP A 35 10.34 2.29 -2.35
C ASP A 35 9.87 3.75 -2.47
N SER A 36 8.58 4.01 -2.23
CA SER A 36 8.03 5.36 -2.11
C SER A 36 8.31 6.03 -0.74
N GLY A 37 9.06 5.38 0.15
CA GLY A 37 9.50 5.94 1.43
C GLY A 37 8.44 6.03 2.53
N CYS A 38 7.23 5.48 2.31
CA CYS A 38 6.13 5.54 3.28
C CYS A 38 6.51 4.84 4.60
N MET A 39 7.27 3.76 4.51
CA MET A 39 7.71 2.95 5.66
C MET A 39 8.75 3.65 6.55
N ALA A 40 9.28 4.82 6.15
CA ALA A 40 10.16 5.62 6.99
C ALA A 40 9.43 6.23 8.20
N CYS A 41 8.12 6.46 8.07
CA CYS A 41 7.30 7.10 9.10
C CYS A 41 6.13 6.23 9.58
N HIS A 42 5.63 5.35 8.71
CA HIS A 42 4.49 4.47 9.00
C HIS A 42 4.93 3.03 9.27
N GLY A 43 4.19 2.37 10.16
CA GLY A 43 4.18 0.92 10.29
C GLY A 43 2.83 0.35 9.86
N VAL A 44 2.82 -0.92 9.45
CA VAL A 44 1.56 -1.65 9.17
C VAL A 44 0.76 -1.81 10.46
N LEU A 45 1.44 -2.27 11.53
CA LEU A 45 0.87 -2.52 12.84
C LEU A 45 1.19 -1.39 13.82
N PRO A 46 0.34 -1.19 14.85
CA PRO A 46 0.64 -0.26 15.94
C PRO A 46 1.99 -0.56 16.58
N ALA A 47 2.80 0.49 16.76
CA ALA A 47 4.12 0.40 17.38
C ALA A 47 4.12 1.05 18.77
N ALA A 48 5.02 0.56 19.64
CA ALA A 48 5.30 1.21 20.91
C ALA A 48 5.99 2.57 20.68
N ARG A 49 6.27 3.28 21.78
CA ARG A 49 7.05 4.53 21.74
C ARG A 49 8.39 4.29 21.05
N ARG A 50 8.86 5.31 20.35
CA ARG A 50 10.19 5.36 19.76
C ARG A 50 11.26 5.28 20.86
N ALA A 51 12.49 4.94 20.48
CA ALA A 51 13.61 4.80 21.40
C ALA A 51 13.90 6.07 22.22
N ASP A 52 13.54 7.25 21.69
CA ASP A 52 13.64 8.54 22.36
C ASP A 52 12.46 8.85 23.31
N GLY A 53 11.55 7.89 23.53
CA GLY A 53 10.39 8.00 24.41
C GLY A 53 9.19 8.73 23.80
N LEU A 54 9.30 9.26 22.57
CA LEU A 54 8.20 9.96 21.91
C LEU A 54 7.24 8.97 21.21
N PRO A 55 5.97 9.36 20.95
CA PRO A 55 5.04 8.53 20.17
C PRO A 55 5.55 8.26 18.74
N PRO A 56 5.09 7.18 18.07
CA PRO A 56 5.39 6.92 16.67
C PRO A 56 5.22 8.14 15.77
N ILE A 57 6.05 8.31 14.73
CA ILE A 57 6.04 9.52 13.89
C ILE A 57 4.67 9.71 13.23
N ALA A 58 4.12 8.64 12.68
CA ALA A 58 2.85 8.63 11.99
C ALA A 58 1.96 7.49 12.53
N PRO A 59 0.63 7.53 12.28
CA PRO A 59 -0.26 6.45 12.74
C PRO A 59 0.03 5.17 11.96
N ALA A 60 -0.15 4.02 12.62
CA ALA A 60 -0.08 2.75 11.93
C ALA A 60 -1.21 2.64 10.90
N TRP A 61 -0.95 1.97 9.78
CA TRP A 61 -1.95 1.77 8.74
C TRP A 61 -3.19 1.06 9.25
N ARG A 62 -3.04 0.09 10.16
CA ARG A 62 -4.17 -0.56 10.82
C ARG A 62 -5.03 0.41 11.64
N ASP A 63 -4.42 1.38 12.32
CA ASP A 63 -5.16 2.40 13.06
C ASP A 63 -5.93 3.33 12.11
N ILE A 64 -5.34 3.65 10.95
CA ILE A 64 -6.01 4.42 9.89
C ILE A 64 -7.19 3.60 9.34
N ALA A 65 -6.98 2.32 9.01
CA ALA A 65 -8.02 1.43 8.50
C ALA A 65 -9.22 1.35 9.47
N ILE A 66 -8.95 1.12 10.75
CA ILE A 66 -9.98 1.08 11.81
C ILE A 66 -10.69 2.42 11.95
N LYS A 67 -10.00 3.55 11.78
CA LYS A 67 -10.60 4.88 11.87
C LYS A 67 -11.54 5.18 10.70
N TYR A 68 -11.22 4.70 9.49
CA TYR A 68 -11.91 5.06 8.25
C TYR A 68 -12.78 3.93 7.66
N ARG A 69 -12.88 2.76 8.31
CA ARG A 69 -13.62 1.57 7.84
C ARG A 69 -15.05 1.82 7.37
N ASP A 70 -15.76 2.75 8.02
CA ASP A 70 -17.17 3.02 7.75
C ASP A 70 -17.35 4.35 6.96
N ASP A 71 -16.26 4.95 6.45
CA ASP A 71 -16.29 6.14 5.61
C ASP A 71 -16.26 5.75 4.12
N PRO A 72 -17.37 5.87 3.37
CA PRO A 72 -17.41 5.53 1.95
C PRO A 72 -16.51 6.43 1.08
N GLY A 73 -16.10 7.60 1.59
CA GLY A 73 -15.16 8.51 0.93
C GLY A 73 -13.70 8.32 1.37
N ALA A 74 -13.39 7.28 2.15
CA ALA A 74 -12.06 7.07 2.72
C ALA A 74 -10.96 6.96 1.64
N SER A 75 -11.22 6.21 0.56
CA SER A 75 -10.23 6.01 -0.51
C SER A 75 -9.80 7.35 -1.13
N ASP A 76 -10.76 8.16 -1.57
CA ASP A 76 -10.48 9.46 -2.19
C ASP A 76 -9.83 10.44 -1.20
N ARG A 77 -10.35 10.51 0.02
CA ARG A 77 -9.85 11.40 1.06
C ARG A 77 -8.40 11.08 1.42
N LEU A 78 -8.10 9.82 1.69
CA LEU A 78 -6.76 9.38 2.08
C LEU A 78 -5.79 9.47 0.92
N THR A 79 -6.21 9.15 -0.30
CA THR A 79 -5.38 9.36 -1.51
C THR A 79 -5.02 10.83 -1.64
N GLY A 80 -5.99 11.74 -1.50
CA GLY A 80 -5.74 13.19 -1.52
C GLY A 80 -4.73 13.61 -0.45
N ILE A 81 -4.86 13.10 0.78
CA ILE A 81 -3.90 13.36 1.87
C ILE A 81 -2.50 12.84 1.52
N VAL A 82 -2.36 11.66 0.91
CA VAL A 82 -1.05 11.15 0.44
C VAL A 82 -0.45 12.10 -0.58
N MET A 83 -1.22 12.55 -1.56
CA MET A 83 -0.71 13.41 -2.63
C MET A 83 -0.35 14.82 -2.13
N THR A 84 -1.19 15.41 -1.27
CA THR A 84 -1.05 16.82 -0.86
C THR A 84 -0.44 17.03 0.53
N GLY A 85 -0.18 15.94 1.26
CA GLY A 85 0.28 15.99 2.65
C GLY A 85 -0.85 16.12 3.66
N SER A 86 -0.51 15.89 4.93
CA SER A 86 -1.45 15.93 6.05
C SER A 86 -1.37 17.25 6.83
N ASN A 87 -2.46 17.65 7.47
CA ASN A 87 -2.46 18.82 8.33
C ASN A 87 -1.78 18.50 9.70
N PRO A 88 -0.71 19.22 10.11
CA PRO A 88 -0.05 19.02 11.40
C PRO A 88 -0.96 19.28 12.60
N ARG A 89 -2.08 19.99 12.40
CA ARG A 89 -3.08 20.28 13.44
C ARG A 89 -4.24 19.29 13.45
N ALA A 90 -4.14 18.15 12.74
CA ALA A 90 -5.15 17.11 12.76
C ALA A 90 -5.35 16.56 14.18
N ARG A 91 -6.36 17.09 14.89
CA ARG A 91 -6.60 16.83 16.32
C ARG A 91 -6.89 15.36 16.64
N HIS A 92 -7.31 14.58 15.65
CA HIS A 92 -7.71 13.19 15.85
C HIS A 92 -6.55 12.21 16.07
N TRP A 93 -5.30 12.63 15.81
CA TRP A 93 -4.08 11.86 16.13
C TRP A 93 -3.25 12.48 17.28
N THR A 94 -3.71 13.58 17.88
CA THR A 94 -3.00 14.25 18.97
C THR A 94 -2.69 13.30 20.13
N GLY A 95 -1.42 13.23 20.52
CA GLY A 95 -0.93 12.38 21.60
C GLY A 95 -0.74 10.90 21.23
N LYS A 96 -1.29 10.44 20.10
CA LYS A 96 -1.09 9.09 19.57
C LYS A 96 0.13 9.00 18.65
N THR A 97 0.41 10.08 17.93
CA THR A 97 1.55 10.18 17.00
C THR A 97 2.37 11.41 17.34
N GLY A 98 3.56 11.51 16.75
CA GLY A 98 4.35 12.72 16.75
C GLY A 98 3.60 13.88 16.10
N ALA A 99 4.07 15.10 16.34
CA ALA A 99 3.47 16.33 15.81
C ALA A 99 3.85 16.62 14.34
N SER A 100 4.55 15.69 13.68
CA SER A 100 5.02 15.87 12.31
C SER A 100 3.87 15.74 11.32
N ALA A 101 3.78 16.70 10.40
CA ALA A 101 2.94 16.56 9.21
C ALA A 101 3.61 15.62 8.20
N MET A 102 2.80 14.75 7.58
CA MET A 102 3.18 14.09 6.34
C MET A 102 3.33 15.13 5.22
N PRO A 103 4.47 15.20 4.51
CA PRO A 103 4.65 16.10 3.38
C PRO A 103 3.82 15.64 2.15
N PRO A 104 3.64 16.50 1.12
CA PRO A 104 3.10 16.08 -0.16
C PRO A 104 3.99 15.03 -0.84
N ASN A 105 3.42 13.93 -1.32
CA ASN A 105 4.18 12.79 -1.87
C ASN A 105 4.13 12.68 -3.40
N ALA A 106 3.53 13.64 -4.12
CA ALA A 106 3.42 13.61 -5.58
C ALA A 106 4.77 13.53 -6.34
N ALA A 107 5.89 13.79 -5.67
CA ALA A 107 7.24 13.65 -6.23
C ALA A 107 7.79 12.21 -6.18
N VAL A 108 7.21 11.33 -5.36
CA VAL A 108 7.75 9.97 -5.08
C VAL A 108 6.76 8.84 -5.38
N ILE A 109 5.50 9.19 -5.68
CA ILE A 109 4.45 8.22 -6.03
C ILE A 109 3.39 8.86 -6.93
N SER A 110 2.84 8.08 -7.86
CA SER A 110 1.71 8.51 -8.69
C SER A 110 0.39 8.48 -7.89
N GLU A 111 -0.63 9.22 -8.32
CA GLU A 111 -1.95 9.16 -7.65
C GLU A 111 -2.57 7.76 -7.76
N ALA A 112 -2.36 7.06 -8.88
CA ALA A 112 -2.87 5.70 -9.08
C ALA A 112 -2.23 4.71 -8.10
N ASP A 113 -0.90 4.76 -7.94
CA ASP A 113 -0.18 3.90 -7.01
C ASP A 113 -0.52 4.25 -5.55
N ALA A 114 -0.63 5.54 -5.23
CA ALA A 114 -1.08 6.00 -3.92
C ALA A 114 -2.48 5.47 -3.58
N ARG A 115 -3.39 5.48 -4.55
CA ARG A 115 -4.75 4.93 -4.39
C ARG A 115 -4.73 3.42 -4.20
N MET A 116 -3.84 2.70 -4.88
CA MET A 116 -3.64 1.26 -4.66
C MET A 116 -3.19 0.98 -3.22
N LEU A 117 -2.19 1.72 -2.73
CA LEU A 117 -1.73 1.61 -1.34
C LEU A 117 -2.83 1.94 -0.32
N VAL A 118 -3.60 3.01 -0.56
CA VAL A 118 -4.70 3.42 0.31
C VAL A 118 -5.79 2.36 0.38
N ASN A 119 -6.18 1.79 -0.76
CA ASN A 119 -7.21 0.75 -0.79
C ASN A 119 -6.75 -0.52 -0.07
N TRP A 120 -5.48 -0.88 -0.21
CA TRP A 120 -4.90 -1.99 0.53
C TRP A 120 -4.81 -1.70 2.04
N LEU A 121 -4.40 -0.49 2.42
CA LEU A 121 -4.42 -0.04 3.80
C LEU A 121 -5.81 -0.19 4.43
N LEU A 122 -6.88 0.21 3.72
CA LEU A 122 -8.25 0.20 4.26
C LEU A 122 -8.78 -1.19 4.58
N ILE A 123 -8.22 -2.25 3.98
CA ILE A 123 -8.62 -3.63 4.27
C ILE A 123 -7.79 -4.29 5.38
N LEU A 124 -6.84 -3.59 6.01
CA LEU A 124 -6.04 -4.10 7.14
C LEU A 124 -6.81 -4.20 8.48
N VAL A 125 -8.14 -4.17 8.42
CA VAL A 125 -9.03 -4.39 9.57
C VAL A 125 -9.06 -5.88 9.93
N PRO A 126 -9.16 -6.26 11.23
CA PRO A 126 -9.37 -7.65 11.64
C PRO A 126 -10.65 -8.25 11.06
#